data_AF-A0A139MHD6-F1
#
_entry.id   AF-A0A139MHD6-F1
#
_cell.length_a   1.000
_cell.length_b   1.000
_cell.length_c   1.000
_cell.angle_alpha   90.00
_cell.angle_beta   90.00
_cell.angle_gamma   90.00
#
_symmetry.space_group_name_H-M   'P 1'
#
loop_
_entity.id
_entity.type
_entity.pdbx_description
1 polymer ?
#
loop_
_entity_poly.entity_id
_entity_poly.type
_entity_poly.pdbx_seq_one_letter_code
_entity_poly.pdbx_strand_id
1 'polypeptide(L)' 'MIIEYLGESEDGRVCKQCGGKPVNVHTTRKKIFGRLWEVGKPQEVSLEEFDLYMATGLFKKN' A
#
# COMPACT_ATOMS: atom_id res chain seq x y z
N MET A 1 8.44 1.18 11.78
CA MET A 1 7.23 0.34 11.61
C MET A 1 7.25 -0.26 10.22
N ILE A 2 6.90 -1.54 10.05
CA ILE A 2 6.86 -2.17 8.72
C ILE A 2 5.43 -2.11 8.19
N ILE A 3 5.26 -1.56 6.98
CA ILE A 3 3.96 -1.49 6.30
C ILE A 3 4.08 -2.02 4.88
N GLU A 4 2.97 -2.49 4.33
CA GLU A 4 2.87 -3.03 2.97
C GLU A 4 1.77 -2.32 2.19
N TYR A 5 2.10 -1.86 0.98
CA TYR A 5 1.15 -1.28 0.04
C TYR A 5 0.24 -2.37 -0.55
N LEU A 6 -1.07 -2.12 -0.50
CA LEU A 6 -2.08 -3.09 -0.91
C LEU A 6 -2.34 -3.08 -2.42
N GLY A 7 -1.92 -2.05 -3.14
CA GLY A 7 -2.30 -1.91 -4.55
C GLY A 7 -3.68 -1.26 -4.70
N GLU A 8 -3.90 -0.74 -5.91
CA GLU A 8 -5.10 0.03 -6.24
C GLU A 8 -5.66 -0.39 -7.59
N SER A 9 -6.97 -0.25 -7.73
CA SER A 9 -7.68 -0.28 -9.03
C SER A 9 -7.48 1.04 -9.78
N GLU A 10 -7.85 1.11 -11.06
CA GLU A 10 -7.69 2.35 -11.87
C GLU A 10 -8.48 3.55 -11.31
N ASP A 11 -9.55 3.28 -10.56
CA ASP A 11 -10.37 4.29 -9.89
C ASP A 11 -9.76 4.81 -8.57
N GLY A 12 -8.53 4.39 -8.24
CA GLY A 12 -7.80 4.81 -7.03
C GLY A 12 -8.34 4.19 -5.74
N ARG A 13 -9.22 3.19 -5.82
CA ARG A 13 -9.69 2.47 -4.63
C ARG A 13 -8.70 1.37 -4.25
N VAL A 14 -8.55 1.18 -2.93
CA VAL A 14 -7.84 0.03 -2.36
C VAL A 14 -8.43 -1.24 -2.96
N CYS A 15 -7.57 -2.10 -3.50
CA CYS A 15 -8.00 -3.41 -3.95
C CYS A 15 -8.55 -4.21 -2.75
N LYS A 16 -9.87 -4.46 -2.72
CA LYS A 16 -10.58 -5.00 -1.54
C LYS A 16 -10.27 -6.47 -1.19
N GLN A 17 -9.23 -7.08 -1.76
CA GLN A 17 -8.75 -8.42 -1.40
C GLN A 17 -7.22 -8.53 -1.53
N CYS A 18 -6.48 -8.08 -0.52
CA CYS A 18 -5.02 -8.19 -0.48
C CYS A 18 -4.57 -9.07 0.69
N GLY A 19 -5.09 -10.30 0.69
CA GLY A 19 -4.90 -11.32 1.73
C GLY A 19 -4.81 -12.75 1.19
N GLY A 20 -4.36 -12.95 -0.06
CA GLY A 20 -3.92 -14.30 -0.50
C GLY A 20 -4.20 -14.72 -1.94
N LYS A 21 -4.97 -13.99 -2.76
CA LYS A 21 -5.10 -14.26 -4.21
C LYS A 21 -5.30 -12.96 -5.00
N PRO A 22 -4.79 -12.86 -6.25
CA PRO A 22 -4.84 -11.64 -7.01
C PRO A 22 -6.24 -11.48 -7.60
N VAL A 23 -6.99 -10.48 -7.14
CA VAL A 23 -8.17 -9.98 -7.85
C VAL A 23 -7.80 -8.62 -8.43
N ASN A 24 -7.31 -8.62 -9.66
CA ASN A 24 -7.15 -7.44 -10.53
C ASN A 24 -6.55 -6.18 -9.88
N VAL A 25 -5.37 -6.32 -9.25
CA VAL A 25 -4.53 -5.16 -8.94
C VAL A 25 -4.03 -4.57 -10.26
N HIS A 26 -4.47 -3.36 -10.59
CA HIS A 26 -4.02 -2.67 -11.81
C HIS A 26 -2.72 -1.90 -11.53
N THR A 27 -2.64 -1.24 -10.37
CA THR A 27 -1.44 -0.50 -9.96
C THR A 27 -0.65 -1.30 -8.92
N THR A 28 0.37 -2.03 -9.38
CA THR A 28 1.28 -2.80 -8.51
C THR A 28 2.44 -1.97 -7.97
N ARG A 29 2.70 -0.79 -8.56
CA ARG A 29 3.77 0.13 -8.15
C ARG A 29 3.29 1.58 -8.21
N LYS A 30 3.52 2.36 -7.15
CA LYS A 30 3.07 3.76 -7.07
C LYS A 30 4.02 4.62 -6.25
N LYS A 31 4.14 5.90 -6.59
CA LYS A 31 4.85 6.88 -5.76
C LYS A 31 3.83 7.56 -4.83
N ILE A 32 4.00 7.39 -3.52
CA ILE A 32 3.12 7.94 -2.48
C ILE A 32 4.01 8.69 -1.49
N PHE A 33 3.68 9.95 -1.20
CA PHE A 33 4.47 10.86 -0.36
C PHE A 33 5.96 10.88 -0.70
N GLY A 34 6.29 10.88 -2.00
CA GLY A 34 7.67 10.93 -2.46
C GLY A 34 8.40 9.58 -2.46
N ARG A 35 7.87 8.54 -1.80
CA ARG A 35 8.46 7.21 -1.75
C ARG A 35 7.80 6.27 -2.75
N LEU A 36 8.58 5.33 -3.28
CA LEU A 36 8.11 4.33 -4.20
C LEU A 36 7.65 3.07 -3.46
N TRP A 37 6.44 2.63 -3.77
CA TRP A 37 5.81 1.46 -3.18
C TRP A 37 5.53 0.40 -4.23
N GLU A 38 5.68 -0.85 -3.85
CA GLU A 38 5.41 -2.02 -4.68
C GLU A 38 4.63 -3.03 -3.85
N VAL A 39 3.56 -3.58 -4.43
CA VAL A 39 2.71 -4.58 -3.77
C VAL A 39 3.53 -5.83 -3.44
N GLY A 40 3.34 -6.40 -2.25
CA GLY A 40 4.12 -7.57 -1.82
C GLY A 40 5.54 -7.24 -1.35
N LYS A 41 5.95 -5.95 -1.33
CA LYS A 41 7.23 -5.50 -0.76
C LYS A 41 6.98 -4.58 0.44
N PRO A 42 6.94 -5.15 1.66
CA PRO A 42 6.89 -4.36 2.88
C PRO A 42 8.11 -3.46 3.01
N GLN A 43 7.93 -2.27 3.57
CA GLN A 43 9.02 -1.33 3.83
C GLN A 43 8.90 -0.73 5.22
N GLU A 44 10.05 -0.37 5.78
CA GLU A 44 10.12 0.33 7.06
C GLU A 44 9.88 1.83 6.89
N VAL A 45 9.01 2.37 7.74
CA VAL A 45 8.70 3.80 7.86
C VAL A 45 8.89 4.26 9.30
N SER A 46 9.17 5.56 9.49
CA SER A 46 9.20 6.16 10.82
C SER A 46 7.79 6.17 11.44
N LEU A 47 7.69 6.45 12.75
CA LEU A 47 6.39 6.60 13.41
C LEU A 47 5.60 7.81 12.86
N GLU A 48 6.28 8.90 12.53
CA GLU A 48 5.67 10.08 11.93
C GLU A 48 5.08 9.79 10.54
N GLU A 49 5.80 9.00 9.74
CA GLU A 49 5.34 8.56 8.42
C GLU A 49 4.23 7.51 8.51
N PHE A 50 4.25 6.66 9.55
CA PHE A 50 3.31 5.56 9.71
C PHE A 50 1.86 6.03 9.71
N ASP A 51 1.51 7.02 10.53
CA ASP A 51 0.15 7.53 10.63
C ASP A 51 -0.32 8.13 9.30
N LEU A 52 0.58 8.83 8.59
CA LEU A 52 0.31 9.40 7.26
C LEU A 52 -0.04 8.32 6.24
N TYR A 53 0.73 7.23 6.17
CA TYR A 53 0.45 6.14 5.25
C TYR A 53 -0.83 5.38 5.64
N MET A 54 -1.03 5.08 6.92
CA MET A 54 -2.21 4.34 7.39
C MET A 54 -3.51 5.12 7.15
N ALA A 55 -3.49 6.46 7.24
CA ALA A 55 -4.64 7.31 6.96
C ALA A 55 -5.15 7.20 5.51
N THR A 56 -4.30 6.80 4.55
CA THR A 56 -4.71 6.59 3.15
C THR A 56 -5.60 5.36 2.94
N GLY A 57 -5.58 4.42 3.89
CA GLY A 57 -6.23 3.10 3.73
C GLY A 57 -5.57 2.19 2.68
N LEU A 58 -4.53 2.65 1.99
CA LEU A 58 -3.81 1.90 0.94
C LEU A 58 -2.76 0.93 1.50
N PHE A 59 -2.55 0.93 2.81
CA PHE A 59 -1.48 0.19 3.47
C PHE A 59 -2.04 -0.69 4.58
N LYS A 60 -1.36 -1.81 4.81
CA LYS A 60 -1.51 -2.59 6.04
C LYS A 60 -0.20 -2.58 6.81
N LYS A 61 -0.31 -2.67 8.14
CA LYS A 61 0.82 -3.02 8.99
C LYS A 61 1.20 -4.48 8.74
N ASN A 62 2.49 -4.76 8.62
CA ASN A 62 3.04 -6.11 8.52
C ASN A 62 3.71 -6.53 9.83
#